data_AF-A0A976JQJ1-F1
#
_entry.id   AF-A0A976JQJ1-F1
#
_cell.length_a   1.000
_cell.length_b   1.000
_cell.length_c   1.000
_cell.angle_alpha   90.00
_cell.angle_beta   90.00
_cell.angle_gamma   90.00
#
_symmetry.space_group_name_H-M   'P 1'
#
loop_
_entity.id
_entity.type
_entity.pdbx_description
1 polymer ?
#
loop_
_entity_poly.entity_id
_entity_poly.type
_entity_poly.pdbx_seq_one_letter_code
_entity_poly.pdbx_strand_id
1 'polypeptide(L)'
;MSTVGVAQSVLAEEAAGPSWNISGWVNESMSYYDDGEGSDMVQMSDNGTTLGSRVTFSGSTKLNGGLDAGFDVTIEPFSGNPNFTGNGNQITPLVFSNQDNIDNFNGGDIGLLGSSVYLGGSWGKVTIGLQSMPTDNIGV
;
A
#
# COMPACT_ATOMS: atom_id res chain seq x y z
N MET A 1 60.15 -23.45 -4.82
CA MET A 1 59.03 -22.66 -5.36
C MET A 1 57.75 -23.28 -4.83
N SER A 2 57.02 -22.58 -3.96
CA SER A 2 55.75 -23.06 -3.39
C SER A 2 54.62 -22.36 -4.14
N THR A 3 53.74 -23.14 -4.77
CA THR A 3 52.58 -22.63 -5.48
C THR A 3 51.42 -22.56 -4.48
N VAL A 4 51.00 -21.35 -4.13
CA VAL A 4 49.77 -21.13 -3.34
C VAL A 4 48.59 -21.28 -4.30
N GLY A 5 47.81 -22.35 -4.13
CA GLY A 5 46.52 -22.51 -4.81
C GLY A 5 45.47 -21.65 -4.12
N VAL A 6 45.00 -20.60 -4.78
CA VAL A 6 43.82 -19.84 -4.34
C VAL A 6 42.60 -20.64 -4.79
N ALA A 7 41.90 -21.28 -3.85
CA ALA A 7 40.58 -21.82 -4.11
C ALA A 7 39.63 -20.64 -4.37
N GLN A 8 39.18 -20.48 -5.60
CA GLN A 8 38.02 -19.64 -5.90
C GLN A 8 36.81 -20.28 -5.22
N SER A 9 36.35 -19.68 -4.13
CA SER A 9 35.02 -19.96 -3.61
C SER A 9 34.02 -19.58 -4.70
N VAL A 10 33.40 -20.57 -5.31
CA VAL A 10 32.17 -20.37 -6.08
C VAL A 10 31.17 -19.79 -5.08
N LEU A 11 30.94 -18.48 -5.16
CA LEU A 11 29.86 -17.83 -4.44
C LEU A 11 28.59 -18.43 -5.02
N ALA A 12 28.00 -19.39 -4.29
CA ALA A 12 26.65 -19.82 -4.55
C ALA A 12 25.78 -18.56 -4.50
N GLU A 13 25.07 -18.28 -5.58
CA GLU A 13 24.03 -17.27 -5.60
C GLU A 13 23.06 -17.62 -4.48
N GLU A 14 23.09 -16.83 -3.41
CA GLU A 14 22.20 -17.00 -2.27
C GLU A 14 20.79 -16.97 -2.85
N ALA A 15 20.10 -18.11 -2.81
CA ALA A 15 18.72 -18.20 -3.23
C ALA A 15 17.98 -17.10 -2.46
N ALA A 16 17.56 -16.04 -3.17
CA ALA A 16 17.04 -14.84 -2.54
C ALA A 16 15.98 -15.27 -1.52
N GLY A 17 16.30 -15.03 -0.25
CA GLY A 17 15.47 -15.46 0.86
C GLY A 17 14.06 -14.85 0.75
N PRO A 18 13.11 -15.33 1.57
CA PRO A 18 11.79 -14.71 1.63
C PRO A 18 11.91 -13.18 1.78
N SER A 19 11.21 -12.44 0.92
CA SER A 19 11.16 -10.99 0.92
C SER A 19 9.81 -10.53 1.45
N TRP A 20 9.83 -9.42 2.17
CA TRP A 20 8.66 -8.76 2.72
C TRP A 20 8.81 -7.26 2.45
N ASN A 21 7.71 -6.62 2.07
CA ASN A 21 7.68 -5.21 1.76
C ASN A 21 6.39 -4.59 2.29
N ILE A 22 6.54 -3.40 2.85
CA ILE A 22 5.43 -2.51 3.22
C ILE A 22 5.62 -1.25 2.40
N SER A 23 4.61 -0.91 1.61
CA SER A 23 4.64 0.25 0.73
C SER A 23 3.29 0.95 0.72
N GLY A 24 3.19 2.10 0.08
CA GLY A 24 1.96 2.88 0.08
C GLY A 24 2.20 4.35 -0.22
N TRP A 25 1.15 5.14 -0.04
CA TRP A 25 1.21 6.59 -0.10
C TRP A 25 0.15 7.20 0.81
N VAL A 26 0.37 8.46 1.15
CA VAL A 26 -0.62 9.31 1.80
C VAL A 26 -1.19 10.25 0.73
N ASN A 27 -2.51 10.32 0.64
CA ASN A 27 -3.24 11.25 -0.21
C ASN A 27 -3.85 12.34 0.66
N GLU A 28 -3.45 13.59 0.41
CA GLU A 28 -4.04 14.78 1.00
C GLU A 28 -4.17 15.85 -0.06
N SER A 29 -5.31 16.55 -0.07
CA SER A 29 -5.61 17.58 -1.06
C SER A 29 -6.38 18.74 -0.42
N MET A 30 -6.34 19.88 -1.11
CA MET A 30 -7.15 21.05 -0.82
C MET A 30 -7.88 21.41 -2.11
N SER A 31 -9.20 21.46 -2.04
CA SER A 31 -10.07 21.68 -3.19
C SER A 31 -10.86 22.97 -2.96
N TYR A 32 -10.71 23.92 -3.88
CA TYR A 32 -11.56 25.11 -3.94
C TYR A 32 -12.69 24.86 -4.92
N TYR A 33 -13.90 25.28 -4.55
CA TYR A 33 -15.06 25.28 -5.44
C TYR A 33 -15.78 26.63 -5.39
N ASP A 34 -16.43 26.96 -6.51
CA ASP A 34 -17.32 28.10 -6.68
C ASP A 34 -18.49 27.60 -7.54
N ASP A 35 -19.68 27.52 -6.95
CA ASP A 35 -20.89 27.01 -7.60
C ASP A 35 -21.84 28.13 -8.04
N GLY A 36 -21.42 29.40 -7.94
CA GLY A 36 -22.21 30.58 -8.26
C GLY A 36 -23.16 31.05 -7.15
N GLU A 37 -23.39 30.24 -6.11
CA GLU A 37 -24.14 30.61 -4.90
C GLU A 37 -23.19 30.82 -3.70
N GLY A 38 -22.05 30.13 -3.69
CA GLY A 38 -20.98 30.31 -2.73
C GLY A 38 -19.65 29.81 -3.25
N SER A 39 -18.58 30.21 -2.55
CA SER A 39 -17.24 29.71 -2.82
C SER A 39 -16.52 29.37 -1.53
N ASP A 40 -15.87 28.21 -1.48
CA ASP A 40 -15.19 27.72 -0.29
C ASP A 40 -13.99 26.83 -0.65
N MET A 41 -13.14 26.57 0.34
CA MET A 41 -11.95 25.74 0.24
C MET A 41 -12.03 24.61 1.26
N VAL A 42 -12.02 23.37 0.78
CA VAL A 42 -12.17 22.17 1.61
C VAL A 42 -10.92 21.30 1.51
N GLN A 43 -10.41 20.90 2.67
CA GLN A 43 -9.35 19.90 2.76
C GLN A 43 -9.96 18.50 2.67
N MET A 44 -9.35 17.62 1.86
CA MET A 44 -9.82 16.25 1.63
C MET A 44 -8.64 15.27 1.72
N SER A 45 -8.77 14.23 2.53
CA SER A 45 -7.85 13.08 2.64
C SER A 45 -8.40 11.80 1.99
N ASP A 46 -9.73 11.74 1.81
CA ASP A 46 -10.45 10.59 1.27
C ASP A 46 -11.07 10.95 -0.08
N ASN A 47 -10.24 11.16 -1.11
CA ASN A 47 -10.67 11.67 -2.41
C ASN A 47 -11.42 10.64 -3.30
N GLY A 48 -12.27 9.81 -2.68
CA GLY A 48 -13.02 8.73 -3.30
C GLY A 48 -12.49 7.33 -2.95
N THR A 49 -13.30 6.30 -3.24
CA THR A 49 -12.90 4.90 -3.06
C THR A 49 -11.81 4.55 -4.06
N THR A 50 -10.75 3.89 -3.60
CA THR A 50 -9.55 3.59 -4.39
C THR A 50 -8.75 4.82 -4.80
N LEU A 51 -8.91 5.99 -4.19
CA LEU A 51 -8.11 7.19 -4.51
C LEU A 51 -7.51 7.86 -3.27
N GLY A 52 -7.85 7.37 -2.08
CA GLY A 52 -7.31 7.81 -0.81
C GLY A 52 -5.89 7.31 -0.57
N SER A 53 -5.46 7.48 0.68
CA SER A 53 -4.19 6.93 1.16
C SER A 53 -4.22 5.40 1.12
N ARG A 54 -3.08 4.77 0.87
CA ARG A 54 -3.00 3.31 0.76
C ARG A 54 -1.79 2.74 1.47
N VAL A 55 -1.95 1.55 2.02
CA VAL A 55 -0.88 0.72 2.56
C VAL A 55 -0.98 -0.67 1.95
N THR A 56 0.13 -1.17 1.42
CA THR A 56 0.28 -2.47 0.81
C THR A 56 1.33 -3.28 1.55
N PHE A 57 0.93 -4.46 2.01
CA PHE A 57 1.81 -5.50 2.55
C PHE A 57 1.97 -6.57 1.50
N SER A 58 3.21 -6.85 1.12
CA SER A 58 3.51 -7.84 0.10
C SER A 58 4.68 -8.71 0.55
N GLY A 59 4.69 -9.96 0.10
CA GLY A 59 5.83 -10.83 0.31
C GLY A 59 5.97 -11.85 -0.80
N SER A 60 7.18 -12.33 -1.00
CA SER A 60 7.47 -13.37 -1.99
C SER A 60 8.63 -14.24 -1.57
N THR A 61 8.64 -15.48 -2.05
CA THR A 61 9.72 -16.42 -1.83
C THR A 61 9.92 -17.31 -3.04
N LYS A 62 11.17 -17.68 -3.30
CA LYS A 62 11.50 -18.74 -4.26
C LYS A 62 11.35 -20.10 -3.60
N LEU A 63 10.61 -20.98 -4.27
CA LEU A 63 10.39 -22.36 -3.86
C LEU A 63 11.27 -23.29 -4.70
N ASN A 64 11.40 -24.53 -4.23
CA ASN A 64 12.10 -25.58 -4.99
C ASN A 64 11.42 -25.83 -6.34
N GLY A 65 12.21 -26.23 -7.34
CA GLY A 65 11.70 -26.56 -8.67
C GLY A 65 11.41 -25.36 -9.57
N GLY A 66 12.00 -24.19 -9.27
CA GLY A 66 11.83 -22.98 -10.09
C GLY A 66 10.46 -22.33 -9.93
N LEU A 67 9.76 -22.62 -8.83
CA LEU A 67 8.49 -22.01 -8.47
C LEU A 67 8.72 -20.77 -7.61
N ASP A 68 7.77 -19.85 -7.63
CA ASP A 68 7.68 -18.76 -6.68
C ASP A 68 6.28 -18.62 -6.12
N ALA A 69 6.19 -18.19 -4.87
CA ALA A 69 4.93 -17.92 -4.21
C ALA A 69 4.99 -16.58 -3.50
N GLY A 70 3.84 -15.96 -3.35
CA GLY A 70 3.75 -14.70 -2.63
C GLY A 70 2.32 -14.29 -2.34
N PHE A 71 2.19 -13.14 -1.71
CA PHE A 71 0.92 -12.55 -1.35
C PHE A 71 0.97 -11.03 -1.47
N ASP A 72 -0.21 -10.43 -1.56
CA ASP A 72 -0.43 -8.99 -1.50
C ASP A 72 -1.69 -8.70 -0.68
N VAL A 73 -1.61 -7.74 0.23
CA VAL A 73 -2.75 -7.16 0.94
C VAL A 73 -2.64 -5.65 0.84
N THR A 74 -3.59 -5.03 0.17
CA THR A 74 -3.67 -3.58 0.01
C THR A 74 -4.92 -3.06 0.70
N ILE A 75 -4.73 -2.12 1.62
CA ILE A 75 -5.79 -1.45 2.36
C ILE A 75 -5.79 0.06 2.10
N GLU A 76 -6.97 0.65 2.22
CA GLU A 76 -7.22 2.08 2.17
C GLU A 76 -7.81 2.50 3.53
N PRO A 77 -7.00 3.09 4.42
CA PRO A 77 -7.54 3.70 5.63
C PRO A 77 -8.30 4.96 5.26
N PHE A 78 -9.54 5.08 5.74
CA PHE A 78 -10.32 6.30 5.64
C PHE A 78 -10.08 7.19 6.86
N SER A 79 -9.92 8.49 6.64
CA SER A 79 -10.04 9.45 7.74
C SER A 79 -11.47 9.37 8.29
N GLY A 80 -11.63 9.25 9.61
CA GLY A 80 -12.96 9.35 10.21
C GLY A 80 -13.58 10.70 9.84
N ASN A 81 -14.91 10.77 9.66
CA ASN A 81 -15.64 12.00 9.29
C ASN A 81 -14.96 13.24 9.87
N PRO A 82 -14.50 14.19 9.04
CA PRO A 82 -14.00 15.44 9.59
C PRO A 82 -15.14 16.07 10.37
N ASN A 83 -14.88 16.40 11.63
CA ASN A 83 -15.90 16.97 12.50
C ASN A 83 -16.16 18.42 12.06
N PHE A 84 -16.96 18.61 11.02
CA PHE A 84 -17.33 19.91 10.48
C PHE A 84 -18.35 20.65 11.36
N THR A 85 -18.91 20.01 12.39
CA THR A 85 -19.86 20.63 13.31
C THR A 85 -19.13 21.36 14.44
N GLY A 86 -18.68 22.58 14.11
CA GLY A 86 -18.64 23.74 15.00
C GLY A 86 -18.10 23.52 16.42
N ASN A 87 -16.77 23.58 16.57
CA ASN A 87 -16.05 24.39 17.55
C ASN A 87 -14.58 23.92 17.64
N GLY A 88 -13.70 24.51 16.82
CA GLY A 88 -12.25 24.44 17.02
C GLY A 88 -11.51 23.38 16.20
N ASN A 89 -11.22 23.73 14.94
CA ASN A 89 -10.02 23.37 14.16
C ASN A 89 -9.28 22.09 14.58
N GLN A 90 -9.82 20.91 14.26
CA GLN A 90 -9.00 19.72 14.11
C GLN A 90 -9.42 18.97 12.85
N ILE A 91 -8.80 19.36 11.75
CA ILE A 91 -8.50 18.41 10.67
C ILE A 91 -7.55 17.39 11.33
N THR A 92 -7.85 16.10 11.28
CA THR A 92 -6.85 15.07 11.57
C THR A 92 -6.32 14.56 10.23
N PRO A 93 -5.20 15.10 9.73
CA PRO A 93 -4.46 14.45 8.65
C PRO A 93 -4.15 13.00 9.07
N LEU A 94 -4.01 12.10 8.10
CA LEU A 94 -3.43 10.76 8.36
C LEU A 94 -2.01 10.87 8.93
N VAL A 95 -1.37 12.05 8.78
CA VAL A 95 -0.17 12.44 9.51
C VAL A 95 -0.53 12.87 10.94
N PHE A 96 -0.29 11.95 11.88
CA PHE A 96 -0.33 12.14 13.33
C PHE A 96 0.47 13.38 13.77
N SER A 97 -0.19 14.53 13.80
CA SER A 97 0.42 15.77 14.25
C SER A 97 0.45 15.77 15.77
N ASN A 98 1.52 15.25 16.39
CA ASN A 98 1.92 15.44 17.81
C ASN A 98 0.75 15.73 18.78
N GLN A 99 -0.23 14.82 18.90
CA GLN A 99 -1.24 14.91 19.94
C GLN A 99 -0.82 14.01 21.10
N ASP A 100 -0.37 14.63 22.19
CA ASP A 100 0.01 14.04 23.48
C ASP A 100 -1.16 13.37 24.22
N ASN A 101 -2.24 12.97 23.52
CA ASN A 101 -3.46 12.41 24.10
C ASN A 101 -4.20 11.50 23.12
N ILE A 102 -3.54 10.44 22.64
CA ILE A 102 -4.22 9.33 21.94
C ILE A 102 -5.02 8.52 22.97
N ASP A 103 -6.14 9.07 23.42
CA ASP A 103 -7.17 8.34 24.18
C ASP A 103 -8.26 7.77 23.26
N ASN A 104 -8.34 8.23 22.01
CA ASN A 104 -9.24 7.71 20.98
C ASN A 104 -8.54 7.67 19.61
N PHE A 105 -8.58 6.51 18.97
CA PHE A 105 -8.14 6.34 17.59
C PHE A 105 -9.16 7.04 16.68
N ASN A 106 -8.83 8.21 16.12
CA ASN A 106 -9.75 8.96 15.23
C ASN A 106 -9.69 8.45 13.77
N GLY A 107 -9.62 7.13 13.61
CA GLY A 107 -9.64 6.46 12.30
C GLY A 107 -11.07 6.09 11.91
N GLY A 108 -11.41 6.23 10.63
CA GLY A 108 -12.69 5.78 10.08
C GLY A 108 -12.68 4.29 9.76
N ASP A 109 -13.36 3.93 8.66
CA ASP A 109 -13.37 2.57 8.12
C ASP A 109 -12.03 2.22 7.42
N ILE A 110 -11.87 0.94 7.10
CA ILE A 110 -10.76 0.42 6.27
C ILE A 110 -11.36 -0.24 5.04
N GLY A 111 -11.01 0.26 3.85
CA GLY A 111 -11.29 -0.38 2.58
C GLY A 111 -10.27 -1.46 2.25
N LEU A 112 -10.72 -2.66 1.89
CA LEU A 112 -9.85 -3.70 1.34
C LEU A 112 -9.81 -3.57 -0.18
N LEU A 113 -8.66 -3.17 -0.73
CA LEU A 113 -8.47 -2.97 -2.18
C LEU A 113 -7.84 -4.18 -2.87
N GLY A 114 -7.03 -4.94 -2.13
CA GLY A 114 -6.39 -6.14 -2.62
C GLY A 114 -6.15 -7.14 -1.49
N SER A 115 -6.37 -8.41 -1.76
CA SER A 115 -6.00 -9.50 -0.87
C SER A 115 -5.86 -10.75 -1.70
N SER A 116 -4.62 -11.13 -2.01
CA SER A 116 -4.35 -12.23 -2.92
C SER A 116 -3.12 -13.01 -2.53
N VAL A 117 -3.09 -14.26 -2.99
CA VAL A 117 -1.92 -15.13 -2.98
C VAL A 117 -1.65 -15.59 -4.40
N TYR A 118 -0.40 -15.88 -4.72
CA TYR A 118 -0.05 -16.42 -6.03
C TYR A 118 0.95 -17.56 -5.92
N LEU A 119 0.91 -18.40 -6.95
CA LEU A 119 1.94 -19.36 -7.29
C LEU A 119 2.35 -19.13 -8.75
N GLY A 120 3.64 -19.10 -9.00
CA GLY A 120 4.22 -18.86 -10.31
C GLY A 120 5.42 -19.74 -10.61
N GLY A 121 5.88 -19.64 -11.85
CA GLY A 121 7.07 -20.31 -12.38
C GLY A 121 7.30 -19.91 -13.85
N SER A 122 8.05 -20.72 -14.58
CA SER A 122 8.34 -20.46 -16.00
C SER A 122 7.11 -20.42 -16.91
N TRP A 123 6.00 -21.00 -16.47
CA TRP A 123 4.72 -21.05 -17.19
C TRP A 123 3.83 -19.81 -16.95
N GLY A 124 4.28 -18.87 -16.12
CA GLY A 124 3.51 -17.70 -15.71
C GLY A 124 3.07 -17.79 -14.25
N LYS A 125 1.94 -17.17 -13.92
CA LYS A 125 1.46 -16.98 -12.55
C LYS A 125 -0.04 -17.20 -12.45
N VAL A 126 -0.48 -17.95 -11.44
CA VAL A 126 -1.88 -18.03 -11.01
C VAL A 126 -2.02 -17.26 -9.71
N THR A 127 -2.92 -16.28 -9.71
CA THR A 127 -3.25 -15.47 -8.53
C THR A 127 -4.69 -15.76 -8.11
N ILE A 128 -4.93 -15.98 -6.82
CA ILE A 128 -6.25 -16.19 -6.23
C ILE A 128 -6.47 -15.11 -5.17
N GLY A 129 -7.63 -14.47 -5.23
CA GLY A 129 -8.06 -13.47 -4.25
C GLY A 129 -8.62 -12.21 -4.90
N LEU A 130 -8.83 -11.19 -4.08
CA LEU A 130 -9.23 -9.86 -4.52
C LEU A 130 -8.04 -9.17 -5.20
N GLN A 131 -8.22 -8.85 -6.48
CA GLN A 131 -7.24 -8.15 -7.32
C GLN A 131 -8.01 -7.33 -8.36
N SER A 132 -7.37 -6.32 -8.94
CA SER A 132 -7.90 -5.60 -10.10
C SER A 132 -8.19 -6.57 -11.24
N MET A 133 -9.26 -6.32 -11.98
CA MET A 133 -9.58 -7.16 -13.13
C MET A 133 -8.54 -6.93 -14.22
N PRO A 134 -8.20 -7.95 -15.03
CA PRO A 134 -7.28 -7.77 -16.16
C PRO A 134 -7.72 -6.66 -17.13
N THR A 135 -9.03 -6.41 -17.23
CA THR A 135 -9.63 -5.35 -18.03
C THR A 135 -9.41 -3.95 -17.47
N ASP A 136 -9.14 -3.81 -16.18
CA ASP A 136 -8.91 -2.50 -15.54
C ASP A 136 -7.62 -1.84 -16.07
N ASN A 137 -6.70 -2.65 -16.62
CA ASN A 137 -5.46 -2.17 -17.22
C ASN A 137 -5.58 -1.94 -18.74
N ILE A 138 -6.77 -2.07 -19.32
CA ILE A 138 -7.04 -1.74 -20.73
C ILE A 138 -7.49 -0.27 -20.77
N GLY A 139 -6.52 0.64 -20.81
CA GLY A 139 -6.79 2.04 -21.14
C GLY A 139 -7.27 2.14 -22.58
N VAL A 140 -8.51 2.60 -22.79
CA VAL A 140 -9.05 2.95 -24.11
C VAL A 140 -9.12 4.46 -24.23
#